data_AF-A0A2D5GWI0-F1
#
_entry.id   AF-A0A2D5GWI0-F1
#
_cell.length_a   1.000
_cell.length_b   1.000
_cell.length_c   1.000
_cell.angle_alpha   90.00
_cell.angle_beta   90.00
_cell.angle_gamma   90.00
#
_symmetry.space_group_name_H-M   'P 1'
#
loop_
_entity.id
_entity.type
_entity.pdbx_description
1 polymer ?
#
loop_
_entity_poly.entity_id
_entity_poly.type
_entity_poly.pdbx_seq_one_letter_code
_entity_poly.pdbx_strand_id
1 'polypeptide(L)'
;MTSPEPTQKYPGRLRWIWRTILFVSIVGLSLLIVTTVQNARVIRQLEENGIIVSTEEGTLLRALPLDWQYWLDDTLGEENFLGLMTAVELDCRYQSLSEDDFIAISQFKHLTYIDFFSASIEEGRLKHITGLQSLKALTLTGATITDSDLKYVGKLKNLHYLYLSDTAISDAGLAHLQDLKKLETLEFERENITDKGVSHLKGLVNLTRLRLEDSHVSDAGLMHLAKLRKLESLYLNRTSISDMGLIHLQRLTSLQSLDLSDTKVTDDGLLQLNQLQNLESLKLSGTNVSGIGLSSLKKLSMLQYLVMDYSKLNDHGLIAVAELQSLDSLVLSGTQITDQGLVHLSDLTNLKKLDLQETSISDAGLVHLSHLTGLKELNLIGTRITDAGLVHLSGMTNLEELGLNKTAVSDAGLIHLQKLTSLTNLGIKESKITPAGFTRLQESLPRVTEAFKIW
;
A
#
# COMPACT_ATOMS: atom_id res chain seq x y z
N MET A 1 -83.71 15.06 53.95
CA MET A 1 -82.33 15.58 54.01
C MET A 1 -81.47 14.69 53.14
N THR A 2 -81.07 15.22 51.98
CA THR A 2 -80.28 14.55 50.94
C THR A 2 -78.79 14.62 51.29
N SER A 3 -78.10 13.48 51.36
CA SER A 3 -76.64 13.41 51.50
C SER A 3 -75.94 13.97 50.25
N PRO A 4 -74.80 14.67 50.40
CA PRO A 4 -74.00 15.12 49.26
C PRO A 4 -73.14 13.97 48.72
N GLU A 5 -73.03 13.87 47.39
CA GLU A 5 -72.13 12.94 46.69
C GLU A 5 -70.64 13.25 46.97
N PRO A 6 -69.76 12.24 47.00
CA PRO A 6 -68.33 12.45 47.20
C PRO A 6 -67.64 12.96 45.93
N THR A 7 -66.89 14.05 46.08
CA THR A 7 -66.06 14.67 45.04
C THR A 7 -65.02 13.69 44.47
N GLN A 8 -65.03 13.53 43.15
CA GLN A 8 -64.11 12.73 42.36
C GLN A 8 -62.70 13.37 42.37
N LYS A 9 -61.73 12.74 43.05
CA LYS A 9 -60.31 13.17 43.02
C LYS A 9 -59.69 12.82 41.67
N TYR A 10 -59.32 13.82 40.88
CA TYR A 10 -58.51 13.63 39.66
C TYR A 10 -57.13 13.06 40.03
N PRO A 11 -56.65 11.98 39.38
CA PRO A 11 -55.32 11.44 39.63
C PRO A 11 -54.25 12.44 39.20
N GLY A 12 -53.35 12.80 40.13
CA GLY A 12 -52.32 13.82 39.92
C GLY A 12 -51.41 13.51 38.74
N ARG A 13 -51.21 14.50 37.86
CA ARG A 13 -50.41 14.43 36.62
C ARG A 13 -49.02 13.78 36.79
N LEU A 14 -48.38 13.94 37.97
CA LEU A 14 -47.09 13.32 38.29
C LEU A 14 -47.10 11.79 38.29
N ARG A 15 -48.20 11.15 38.67
CA ARG A 15 -48.28 9.68 38.74
C ARG A 15 -48.32 9.05 37.35
N TRP A 16 -48.89 9.76 36.38
CA TRP A 16 -48.84 9.37 34.98
C TRP A 16 -47.45 9.57 34.39
N ILE A 17 -46.75 10.67 34.73
CA ILE A 17 -45.37 10.91 34.29
C ILE A 17 -44.42 9.80 34.76
N TRP A 18 -44.44 9.42 36.04
CA TRP A 18 -43.57 8.35 36.55
C TRP A 18 -43.91 6.97 35.98
N ARG A 19 -45.18 6.68 35.72
CA ARG A 19 -45.60 5.45 35.04
C ARG A 19 -45.12 5.42 33.59
N THR A 20 -45.20 6.54 32.88
CA THR A 20 -44.67 6.67 31.52
C THR A 20 -43.15 6.53 31.50
N ILE A 21 -42.41 7.15 32.43
CA ILE A 21 -40.95 7.00 32.54
C ILE A 21 -40.59 5.54 32.81
N LEU A 22 -41.19 4.90 33.82
CA LEU A 22 -40.91 3.50 34.15
C LEU A 22 -41.23 2.56 32.97
N PHE A 23 -42.36 2.78 32.29
CA PHE A 23 -42.73 2.01 31.11
C PHE A 23 -41.71 2.18 29.98
N VAL A 24 -41.31 3.42 29.67
CA VAL A 24 -40.30 3.71 28.65
C VAL A 24 -38.94 3.09 29.03
N SER A 25 -38.55 3.13 30.31
CA SER A 25 -37.32 2.49 30.78
C SER A 25 -37.36 0.96 30.66
N ILE A 26 -38.47 0.31 31.01
CA ILE A 26 -38.63 -1.15 30.89
C ILE A 26 -38.62 -1.58 29.43
N VAL A 27 -39.35 -0.86 28.56
CA VAL A 27 -39.39 -1.13 27.12
C VAL A 27 -38.00 -0.89 26.51
N GLY A 28 -37.32 0.19 26.89
CA GLY A 28 -35.96 0.49 26.45
C GLY A 28 -34.94 -0.57 26.87
N LEU A 29 -35.00 -1.03 28.13
CA LEU A 29 -34.13 -2.09 28.62
C LEU A 29 -34.41 -3.44 27.95
N SER A 30 -35.69 -3.75 27.71
CA SER A 30 -36.09 -4.98 27.02
C SER A 30 -35.62 -4.98 25.57
N LEU A 31 -35.77 -3.86 24.86
CA LEU A 31 -35.24 -3.67 23.52
C LEU A 31 -33.72 -3.81 23.50
N LEU A 32 -33.03 -3.17 24.44
CA LEU A 32 -31.57 -3.27 24.56
C LEU A 32 -31.13 -4.73 24.71
N ILE A 33 -31.70 -5.47 25.66
CA ILE A 33 -31.38 -6.89 25.89
C ILE A 33 -31.61 -7.71 24.62
N VAL A 34 -32.76 -7.53 23.95
CA VAL A 34 -33.05 -8.27 22.72
C VAL A 34 -32.02 -7.95 21.63
N THR A 35 -31.68 -6.67 21.44
CA THR A 35 -30.67 -6.27 20.45
C THR A 35 -29.28 -6.78 20.79
N THR A 36 -28.89 -6.76 22.07
CA THR A 36 -27.61 -7.28 22.55
C THR A 36 -27.48 -8.78 22.29
N VAL A 37 -28.50 -9.56 22.67
CA VAL A 37 -28.50 -11.01 22.43
C VAL A 37 -28.50 -11.32 20.94
N GLN A 38 -29.24 -10.56 20.12
CA GLN A 38 -29.25 -10.75 18.68
C GLN A 38 -27.88 -10.42 18.07
N ASN A 39 -27.28 -9.28 18.42
CA ASN A 39 -25.95 -8.90 17.93
C ASN A 39 -24.90 -9.96 18.31
N ALA A 40 -24.89 -10.40 19.57
CA ALA A 40 -23.97 -11.44 20.04
C ALA A 40 -24.12 -12.74 19.24
N ARG A 41 -25.35 -13.14 18.92
CA ARG A 41 -25.60 -14.34 18.09
C ARG A 41 -25.11 -14.17 16.66
N VAL A 42 -25.34 -13.01 16.05
CA VAL A 42 -24.90 -12.75 14.67
C VAL A 42 -23.36 -12.74 14.60
N ILE A 43 -22.69 -12.13 15.59
CA ILE A 43 -21.22 -12.15 15.66
C ILE A 43 -20.71 -13.58 15.73
N ARG A 44 -21.26 -14.41 16.63
CA ARG A 44 -20.87 -15.83 16.74
C ARG A 44 -21.12 -16.62 15.47
N GLN A 45 -22.26 -16.42 14.82
CA GLN A 45 -22.56 -17.09 13.55
C GLN A 45 -21.46 -16.80 12.51
N LEU A 46 -20.99 -15.55 12.43
CA LEU A 46 -19.90 -15.20 11.53
C LEU A 46 -18.56 -15.83 11.97
N GLU A 47 -18.25 -15.80 13.27
CA GLU A 47 -17.02 -16.40 13.82
C GLU A 47 -16.98 -17.93 13.65
N GLU A 48 -18.11 -18.62 13.79
CA GLU A 48 -18.25 -20.06 13.49
C GLU A 48 -17.96 -20.37 12.02
N ASN A 49 -18.24 -19.42 11.12
CA ASN A 49 -17.92 -19.49 9.70
C ASN A 49 -16.50 -18.98 9.37
N GLY A 50 -15.66 -18.74 10.39
CA GLY A 50 -14.26 -18.33 10.22
C GLY A 50 -14.07 -16.86 9.87
N ILE A 51 -15.10 -16.03 10.00
CA ILE A 51 -15.04 -14.58 9.79
C ILE A 51 -14.64 -13.91 11.11
N ILE A 52 -13.60 -13.10 11.08
CA ILE A 52 -13.15 -12.36 12.26
C ILE A 52 -13.93 -11.03 12.32
N VAL A 53 -14.56 -10.76 13.47
CA VAL A 53 -15.31 -9.52 13.71
C VAL A 53 -14.55 -8.63 14.69
N SER A 54 -14.02 -7.51 14.22
CA SER A 54 -13.42 -6.51 15.10
C SER A 54 -14.49 -5.58 15.64
N THR A 55 -14.46 -5.33 16.95
CA THR A 55 -15.47 -4.51 17.63
C THR A 55 -14.85 -3.37 18.43
N GLU A 56 -15.62 -2.30 18.59
CA GLU A 56 -15.31 -1.18 19.49
C GLU A 56 -16.41 -1.01 20.54
N GLU A 57 -16.10 -0.30 21.62
CA GLU A 57 -17.13 0.12 22.59
C GLU A 57 -18.26 0.85 21.86
N GLY A 58 -19.49 0.36 22.02
CA GLY A 58 -20.67 1.04 21.50
C GLY A 58 -20.95 2.36 22.24
N THR A 59 -21.79 3.20 21.66
CA THR A 59 -22.17 4.51 22.24
C THR A 59 -22.66 4.41 23.68
N LEU A 60 -23.34 3.32 24.02
CA LEU A 60 -23.84 3.07 25.37
C LEU A 60 -22.69 2.74 26.33
N LEU A 61 -21.75 1.87 25.95
CA LEU A 61 -20.59 1.52 26.78
C LEU A 61 -19.70 2.74 27.02
N ARG A 62 -19.41 3.54 25.99
CA ARG A 62 -18.61 4.78 26.12
C ARG A 62 -19.24 5.80 27.06
N ALA A 63 -20.57 5.80 27.21
CA ALA A 63 -21.28 6.70 28.10
C ALA A 63 -21.30 6.22 29.57
N LEU A 64 -20.95 4.95 29.82
CA LEU A 64 -20.94 4.36 31.15
C LEU A 64 -19.56 4.51 31.82
N PRO A 65 -19.52 4.76 33.15
CA PRO A 65 -18.29 4.67 33.93
C PRO A 65 -17.65 3.28 33.80
N LEU A 66 -16.32 3.19 33.86
CA LEU A 66 -15.58 1.93 33.73
C LEU A 66 -16.05 0.85 34.72
N ASP A 67 -16.32 1.22 35.98
CA ASP A 67 -16.83 0.29 37.00
C ASP A 67 -18.15 -0.38 36.58
N TRP A 68 -18.99 0.34 35.82
CA TRP A 68 -20.26 -0.17 35.32
C TRP A 68 -20.07 -1.07 34.10
N GLN A 69 -19.06 -0.79 33.27
CA GLN A 69 -18.70 -1.67 32.16
C GLN A 69 -18.18 -3.01 32.68
N TYR A 70 -17.27 -3.00 33.66
CA TYR A 70 -16.78 -4.23 34.31
C TYR A 70 -17.91 -5.00 34.99
N TRP A 71 -18.80 -4.30 35.69
CA TRP A 71 -19.97 -4.94 36.29
C TRP A 71 -20.88 -5.57 35.23
N LEU A 72 -21.10 -4.91 34.09
CA LEU A 72 -21.91 -5.46 32.99
C LEU A 72 -21.25 -6.69 32.35
N ASP A 73 -19.94 -6.66 32.14
CA ASP A 73 -19.19 -7.80 31.60
C ASP A 73 -19.30 -9.02 32.52
N ASP A 74 -19.03 -8.85 33.82
CA ASP A 74 -19.16 -9.92 34.82
C ASP A 74 -20.61 -10.43 34.94
N THR A 75 -21.60 -9.54 34.81
CA THR A 75 -23.02 -9.89 34.95
C THR A 75 -23.58 -10.60 33.71
N LEU A 76 -23.21 -10.16 32.51
CA LEU A 76 -23.71 -10.69 31.25
C LEU A 76 -22.93 -11.91 30.76
N GLY A 77 -21.67 -12.04 31.23
CA GLY A 77 -20.66 -12.90 30.66
C GLY A 77 -20.12 -12.33 29.34
N GLU A 78 -18.85 -12.58 29.06
CA GLU A 78 -18.11 -12.19 27.85
C GLU A 78 -18.97 -12.38 26.58
N GLU A 79 -19.65 -13.52 26.54
CA GLU A 79 -20.54 -13.98 25.50
C GLU A 79 -21.69 -13.02 25.12
N ASN A 80 -22.35 -12.40 26.10
CA ASN A 80 -23.44 -11.45 25.85
C ASN A 80 -22.92 -10.01 25.88
N PHE A 81 -21.81 -9.77 26.59
CA PHE A 81 -21.13 -8.49 26.60
C PHE A 81 -20.68 -8.06 25.20
N LEU A 82 -20.22 -9.01 24.38
CA LEU A 82 -19.89 -8.78 22.97
C LEU A 82 -21.05 -8.17 22.16
N GLY A 83 -22.31 -8.47 22.53
CA GLY A 83 -23.50 -7.90 21.89
C GLY A 83 -23.72 -6.41 22.19
N LEU A 84 -23.04 -5.84 23.20
CA LEU A 84 -23.02 -4.40 23.49
C LEU A 84 -21.93 -3.66 22.71
N MET A 85 -20.99 -4.39 22.11
CA MET A 85 -19.95 -3.85 21.26
C MET A 85 -20.51 -3.51 19.88
N THR A 86 -19.83 -2.61 19.18
CA THR A 86 -20.15 -2.22 17.81
C THR A 86 -19.15 -2.85 16.86
N ALA A 87 -19.61 -3.74 15.99
CA ALA A 87 -18.78 -4.27 14.91
C ALA A 87 -18.40 -3.14 13.94
N VAL A 88 -17.09 -2.97 13.74
CA VAL A 88 -16.51 -1.89 12.92
C VAL A 88 -15.72 -2.42 11.72
N GLU A 89 -15.18 -3.64 11.83
CA GLU A 89 -14.42 -4.28 10.76
C GLU A 89 -14.76 -5.77 10.66
N LEU A 90 -14.66 -6.31 9.44
CA LEU A 90 -14.79 -7.73 9.17
C LEU A 90 -13.60 -8.21 8.34
N ASP A 91 -12.98 -9.31 8.77
CA ASP A 91 -12.00 -10.05 7.98
C ASP A 91 -12.62 -11.38 7.54
N CYS A 92 -12.92 -11.45 6.24
CA CYS A 92 -13.51 -12.60 5.55
C CYS A 92 -12.50 -13.23 4.57
N ARG A 93 -11.21 -13.07 4.82
CA ARG A 93 -10.17 -13.48 3.85
C ARG A 93 -10.18 -14.99 3.64
N TYR A 94 -10.04 -15.40 2.38
CA TYR A 94 -10.03 -16.81 1.94
C TYR A 94 -11.30 -17.60 2.30
N GLN A 95 -12.39 -16.93 2.68
CA GLN A 95 -13.64 -17.59 3.04
C GLN A 95 -14.54 -17.84 1.83
N SER A 96 -15.39 -18.87 1.92
CA SER A 96 -16.50 -19.08 0.98
C SER A 96 -17.79 -18.61 1.64
N LEU A 97 -18.32 -17.48 1.17
CA LEU A 97 -19.41 -16.77 1.85
C LEU A 97 -20.78 -17.17 1.28
N SER A 98 -21.67 -17.61 2.16
CA SER A 98 -23.06 -17.95 1.85
C SER A 98 -23.99 -16.72 1.83
N GLU A 99 -25.23 -16.88 1.35
CA GLU A 99 -26.24 -15.80 1.45
C GLU A 99 -26.53 -15.41 2.90
N ASP A 100 -26.52 -16.38 3.82
CA ASP A 100 -26.77 -16.14 5.24
C ASP A 100 -25.66 -15.30 5.88
N ASP A 101 -24.40 -15.49 5.47
CA ASP A 101 -23.29 -14.64 5.89
C ASP A 101 -23.51 -13.20 5.44
N PHE A 102 -23.90 -12.98 4.18
CA PHE A 102 -24.19 -11.64 3.67
C PHE A 102 -25.40 -10.98 4.36
N ILE A 103 -26.42 -11.77 4.72
CA ILE A 103 -27.56 -11.29 5.50
C ILE A 103 -27.10 -10.87 6.90
N ALA A 104 -26.27 -11.67 7.57
CA ALA A 104 -25.68 -11.36 8.87
C ALA A 104 -24.82 -10.09 8.81
N ILE A 105 -23.88 -10.01 7.85
CA ILE A 105 -23.03 -8.82 7.61
C ILE A 105 -23.88 -7.56 7.42
N SER A 106 -25.01 -7.66 6.69
CA SER A 106 -25.87 -6.51 6.42
C SER A 106 -26.47 -5.86 7.68
N GLN A 107 -26.47 -6.55 8.83
CA GLN A 107 -27.01 -6.03 10.09
C GLN A 107 -26.08 -5.01 10.74
N PHE A 108 -24.77 -5.05 10.48
CA PHE A 108 -23.77 -4.18 11.11
C PHE A 108 -23.64 -2.82 10.40
N LYS A 109 -24.57 -1.90 10.67
CA LYS A 109 -24.65 -0.58 10.00
C LYS A 109 -23.46 0.36 10.25
N HIS A 110 -22.64 0.05 11.24
CA HIS A 110 -21.48 0.84 11.64
C HIS A 110 -20.16 0.31 11.07
N LEU A 111 -20.19 -0.74 10.24
CA LEU A 111 -18.99 -1.24 9.57
C LEU A 111 -18.32 -0.13 8.75
N THR A 112 -17.01 0.00 8.97
CA THR A 112 -16.14 0.95 8.29
C THR A 112 -15.15 0.26 7.36
N TYR A 113 -14.82 -1.01 7.63
CA TYR A 113 -13.94 -1.84 6.80
C TYR A 113 -14.53 -3.25 6.62
N ILE A 114 -14.39 -3.81 5.41
CA ILE A 114 -14.63 -5.23 5.14
C ILE A 114 -13.52 -5.74 4.23
N ASP A 115 -12.91 -6.85 4.62
CA ASP A 115 -11.87 -7.53 3.86
C ASP A 115 -12.40 -8.83 3.25
N PHE A 116 -12.61 -8.84 1.94
CA PHE A 116 -12.95 -10.03 1.15
C PHE A 116 -11.76 -10.55 0.35
N PHE A 117 -10.51 -10.33 0.79
CA PHE A 117 -9.33 -10.80 0.06
C PHE A 117 -9.44 -12.30 -0.24
N SER A 118 -9.36 -12.67 -1.52
CA SER A 118 -9.47 -14.04 -2.02
C SER A 118 -10.72 -14.78 -1.53
N ALA A 119 -11.80 -14.06 -1.23
CA ALA A 119 -13.06 -14.67 -0.82
C ALA A 119 -13.86 -15.19 -2.04
N SER A 120 -14.47 -16.36 -1.89
CA SER A 120 -15.44 -16.88 -2.86
C SER A 120 -16.81 -16.27 -2.57
N ILE A 121 -17.25 -15.38 -3.47
CA ILE A 121 -18.51 -14.66 -3.40
C ILE A 121 -19.32 -15.05 -4.62
N GLU A 122 -20.51 -15.64 -4.42
CA GLU A 122 -21.42 -15.89 -5.53
C GLU A 122 -21.93 -14.58 -6.13
N GLU A 123 -22.19 -14.57 -7.44
CA GLU A 123 -22.66 -13.38 -8.15
C GLU A 123 -23.96 -12.82 -7.52
N GLY A 124 -23.99 -11.51 -7.32
CA GLY A 124 -25.14 -10.80 -6.81
C GLY A 124 -25.23 -10.73 -5.28
N ARG A 125 -24.35 -11.40 -4.53
CA ARG A 125 -24.37 -11.38 -3.06
C ARG A 125 -24.06 -10.01 -2.48
N LEU A 126 -23.28 -9.18 -3.17
CA LEU A 126 -23.01 -7.80 -2.75
C LEU A 126 -24.27 -6.91 -2.67
N LYS A 127 -25.42 -7.34 -3.20
CA LYS A 127 -26.72 -6.64 -3.03
C LYS A 127 -27.06 -6.39 -1.55
N HIS A 128 -26.67 -7.30 -0.66
CA HIS A 128 -27.01 -7.24 0.77
C HIS A 128 -26.25 -6.14 1.52
N ILE A 129 -25.03 -5.80 1.08
CA ILE A 129 -24.19 -4.80 1.77
C ILE A 129 -24.45 -3.37 1.32
N THR A 130 -25.34 -3.13 0.35
CA THR A 130 -25.63 -1.79 -0.18
C THR A 130 -26.15 -0.79 0.86
N GLY A 131 -26.68 -1.28 1.99
CA GLY A 131 -27.11 -0.47 3.12
C GLY A 131 -26.01 -0.06 4.10
N LEU A 132 -24.77 -0.53 3.93
CA LEU A 132 -23.63 -0.24 4.81
C LEU A 132 -23.01 1.12 4.48
N GLN A 133 -23.76 2.19 4.75
CA GLN A 133 -23.37 3.55 4.38
C GLN A 133 -22.25 4.12 5.26
N SER A 134 -21.84 3.45 6.32
CA SER A 134 -20.65 3.83 7.12
C SER A 134 -19.34 3.31 6.51
N LEU A 135 -19.42 2.43 5.51
CA LEU A 135 -18.27 1.74 4.94
C LEU A 135 -17.34 2.71 4.22
N LYS A 136 -16.07 2.72 4.65
CA LYS A 136 -15.00 3.58 4.12
C LYS A 136 -14.01 2.78 3.29
N ALA A 137 -13.76 1.53 3.65
CA ALA A 137 -12.79 0.68 2.97
C ALA A 137 -13.41 -0.68 2.63
N LEU A 138 -13.15 -1.16 1.41
CA LEU A 138 -13.61 -2.46 0.93
C LEU A 138 -12.50 -3.12 0.12
N THR A 139 -12.00 -4.25 0.59
CA THR A 139 -11.02 -5.07 -0.13
C THR A 139 -11.76 -6.20 -0.82
N LEU A 140 -11.59 -6.31 -2.13
CA LEU A 140 -12.16 -7.37 -2.99
C LEU A 140 -11.06 -8.05 -3.81
N THR A 141 -9.78 -7.80 -3.50
CA THR A 141 -8.63 -8.36 -4.21
C THR A 141 -8.70 -9.89 -4.23
N GLY A 142 -8.62 -10.50 -5.41
CA GLY A 142 -8.71 -11.96 -5.58
C GLY A 142 -10.11 -12.54 -5.36
N ALA A 143 -11.12 -11.72 -5.07
CA ALA A 143 -12.49 -12.20 -4.86
C ALA A 143 -13.16 -12.57 -6.19
N THR A 144 -14.05 -13.56 -6.17
CA THR A 144 -14.79 -14.02 -7.36
C THR A 144 -15.93 -13.06 -7.73
N ILE A 145 -15.62 -11.81 -8.09
CA ILE A 145 -16.59 -10.78 -8.45
C ILE A 145 -16.48 -10.39 -9.93
N THR A 146 -17.59 -9.89 -10.50
CA THR A 146 -17.66 -9.43 -11.88
C THR A 146 -18.21 -8.00 -11.99
N ASP A 147 -18.25 -7.45 -13.21
CA ASP A 147 -18.86 -6.14 -13.49
C ASP A 147 -20.29 -6.01 -12.92
N SER A 148 -21.03 -7.13 -12.90
CA SER A 148 -22.41 -7.16 -12.42
C SER A 148 -22.52 -6.94 -10.91
N ASP A 149 -21.45 -7.19 -10.15
CA ASP A 149 -21.35 -6.98 -8.71
C ASP A 149 -20.94 -5.55 -8.37
N LEU A 150 -20.09 -4.91 -9.19
CA LEU A 150 -19.67 -3.52 -8.96
C LEU A 150 -20.83 -2.52 -8.98
N LYS A 151 -21.96 -2.84 -9.63
CA LYS A 151 -23.18 -2.02 -9.53
C LYS A 151 -23.68 -1.85 -8.08
N TYR A 152 -23.41 -2.82 -7.20
CA TYR A 152 -23.75 -2.75 -5.78
C TYR A 152 -22.72 -1.95 -5.00
N VAL A 153 -21.43 -2.14 -5.29
CA VAL A 153 -20.33 -1.33 -4.73
C VAL A 153 -20.52 0.15 -5.05
N GLY A 154 -20.97 0.47 -6.26
CA GLY A 154 -21.33 1.82 -6.70
C GLY A 154 -22.40 2.51 -5.84
N LYS A 155 -23.12 1.80 -4.96
CA LYS A 155 -24.10 2.36 -4.00
C LYS A 155 -23.48 2.76 -2.65
N LEU A 156 -22.22 2.39 -2.39
CA LEU A 156 -21.51 2.67 -1.14
C LEU A 156 -20.81 4.04 -1.21
N LYS A 157 -21.60 5.12 -1.19
CA LYS A 157 -21.14 6.49 -1.50
C LYS A 157 -20.10 7.07 -0.53
N ASN A 158 -19.86 6.40 0.60
CA ASN A 158 -18.88 6.79 1.61
C ASN A 158 -17.55 6.02 1.53
N LEU A 159 -17.34 5.22 0.47
CA LEU A 159 -16.05 4.59 0.21
C LEU A 159 -14.96 5.63 -0.09
N HIS A 160 -13.83 5.44 0.57
CA HIS A 160 -12.56 6.15 0.40
C HIS A 160 -11.50 5.20 -0.18
N TYR A 161 -11.53 3.91 0.18
CA TYR A 161 -10.55 2.92 -0.26
C TYR A 161 -11.25 1.72 -0.91
N LEU A 162 -10.86 1.37 -2.13
CA LEU A 162 -11.40 0.24 -2.88
C LEU A 162 -10.27 -0.51 -3.58
N TYR A 163 -10.11 -1.79 -3.25
CA TYR A 163 -9.09 -2.68 -3.82
C TYR A 163 -9.78 -3.79 -4.62
N LEU A 164 -9.43 -3.93 -5.90
CA LEU A 164 -10.08 -4.77 -6.90
C LEU A 164 -9.08 -5.58 -7.73
N SER A 165 -7.83 -5.75 -7.28
CA SER A 165 -6.82 -6.48 -8.04
C SER A 165 -7.17 -7.98 -8.17
N ASP A 166 -6.78 -8.61 -9.28
CA ASP A 166 -6.99 -10.05 -9.52
C ASP A 166 -8.47 -10.49 -9.43
N THR A 167 -9.36 -9.71 -10.04
CA THR A 167 -10.81 -9.96 -10.19
C THR A 167 -11.19 -10.17 -11.67
N ALA A 168 -12.49 -10.18 -11.99
CA ALA A 168 -12.98 -10.26 -13.37
C ALA A 168 -13.68 -8.95 -13.78
N ILE A 169 -13.05 -7.81 -13.48
CA ILE A 169 -13.59 -6.48 -13.74
C ILE A 169 -13.09 -5.94 -15.08
N SER A 170 -13.98 -5.29 -15.82
CA SER A 170 -13.69 -4.64 -17.09
C SER A 170 -14.10 -3.17 -17.07
N ASP A 171 -13.96 -2.50 -18.22
CA ASP A 171 -14.47 -1.14 -18.43
C ASP A 171 -15.93 -0.96 -17.99
N ALA A 172 -16.77 -2.00 -18.15
CA ALA A 172 -18.17 -1.95 -17.77
C ALA A 172 -18.37 -1.89 -16.25
N GLY A 173 -17.53 -2.56 -15.47
CA GLY A 173 -17.54 -2.48 -14.01
C GLY A 173 -17.14 -1.10 -13.50
N LEU A 174 -16.09 -0.50 -14.08
CA LEU A 174 -15.63 0.84 -13.70
C LEU A 174 -16.70 1.93 -13.93
N ALA A 175 -17.60 1.73 -14.91
CA ALA A 175 -18.72 2.65 -15.14
C ALA A 175 -19.63 2.80 -13.91
N HIS A 176 -19.71 1.79 -13.03
CA HIS A 176 -20.49 1.83 -11.80
C HIS A 176 -19.84 2.65 -10.68
N LEU A 177 -18.55 2.96 -10.78
CA LEU A 177 -17.80 3.66 -9.74
C LEU A 177 -17.79 5.19 -9.89
N GLN A 178 -18.28 5.71 -11.02
CA GLN A 178 -18.18 7.14 -11.38
C GLN A 178 -18.73 8.13 -10.34
N ASP A 179 -19.62 7.68 -9.46
CA ASP A 179 -20.29 8.48 -8.43
C ASP A 179 -19.70 8.31 -7.02
N LEU A 180 -18.64 7.53 -6.84
CA LEU A 180 -17.95 7.36 -5.57
C LEU A 180 -17.03 8.57 -5.31
N LYS A 181 -17.60 9.76 -5.16
CA LYS A 181 -16.86 11.04 -5.12
C LYS A 181 -15.91 11.21 -3.94
N LYS A 182 -16.01 10.34 -2.93
CA LYS A 182 -15.12 10.31 -1.76
C LYS A 182 -13.93 9.36 -1.91
N LEU A 183 -13.85 8.65 -3.04
CA LEU A 183 -12.77 7.71 -3.28
C LEU A 183 -11.42 8.44 -3.35
N GLU A 184 -10.49 7.98 -2.53
CA GLU A 184 -9.10 8.45 -2.38
C GLU A 184 -8.14 7.42 -2.99
N THR A 185 -8.40 6.13 -2.77
CA THR A 185 -7.61 5.03 -3.32
C THR A 185 -8.48 4.12 -4.16
N LEU A 186 -8.03 3.88 -5.40
CA LEU A 186 -8.56 2.84 -6.27
C LEU A 186 -7.40 2.02 -6.83
N GLU A 187 -7.39 0.73 -6.50
CA GLU A 187 -6.35 -0.18 -6.98
C GLU A 187 -6.97 -1.35 -7.72
N PHE A 188 -6.43 -1.62 -8.90
CA PHE A 188 -6.64 -2.83 -9.65
C PHE A 188 -5.36 -3.16 -10.44
N GLU A 189 -5.16 -4.44 -10.71
CA GLU A 189 -3.97 -5.00 -11.36
C GLU A 189 -4.42 -6.18 -12.22
N ARG A 190 -3.83 -6.33 -13.42
CA ARG A 190 -4.11 -7.44 -14.35
C ARG A 190 -5.57 -7.55 -14.81
N GLU A 191 -6.28 -6.43 -14.87
CA GLU A 191 -7.67 -6.38 -15.30
C GLU A 191 -7.82 -6.03 -16.79
N ASN A 192 -8.97 -6.39 -17.38
CA ASN A 192 -9.30 -6.00 -18.76
C ASN A 192 -9.81 -4.54 -18.84
N ILE A 193 -9.03 -3.61 -18.27
CA ILE A 193 -9.29 -2.17 -18.28
C ILE A 193 -8.56 -1.52 -19.45
N THR A 194 -9.31 -0.72 -20.21
CA THR A 194 -8.82 0.11 -21.32
C THR A 194 -9.06 1.59 -21.04
N ASP A 195 -8.72 2.45 -22.00
CA ASP A 195 -9.02 3.89 -21.96
C ASP A 195 -10.50 4.19 -21.69
N LYS A 196 -11.42 3.31 -22.12
CA LYS A 196 -12.87 3.48 -21.88
C LYS A 196 -13.19 3.38 -20.39
N GLY A 197 -12.65 2.38 -19.69
CA GLY A 197 -12.82 2.21 -18.25
C GLY A 197 -12.28 3.41 -17.48
N VAL A 198 -11.07 3.84 -17.80
CA VAL A 198 -10.43 5.02 -17.18
C VAL A 198 -11.23 6.31 -17.43
N SER A 199 -11.94 6.41 -18.55
CA SER A 199 -12.80 7.58 -18.85
C SER A 199 -13.91 7.81 -17.82
N HIS A 200 -14.34 6.76 -17.11
CA HIS A 200 -15.34 6.84 -16.04
C HIS A 200 -14.76 7.43 -14.73
N LEU A 201 -13.43 7.41 -14.56
CA LEU A 201 -12.75 7.87 -13.34
C LEU A 201 -12.50 9.39 -13.33
N LYS A 202 -12.69 10.09 -14.46
CA LYS A 202 -12.42 11.54 -14.62
C LYS A 202 -13.08 12.45 -13.58
N GLY A 203 -14.15 11.97 -12.93
CA GLY A 203 -14.92 12.70 -11.94
C GLY A 203 -14.58 12.37 -10.48
N LEU A 204 -13.61 11.48 -10.22
CA LEU A 204 -13.18 11.06 -8.89
C LEU A 204 -12.04 11.94 -8.39
N VAL A 205 -12.30 13.25 -8.32
CA VAL A 205 -11.29 14.30 -8.09
C VAL A 205 -10.61 14.26 -6.71
N ASN A 206 -11.05 13.36 -5.83
CA ASN A 206 -10.44 13.12 -4.52
C ASN A 206 -9.40 11.99 -4.54
N LEU A 207 -9.21 11.30 -5.66
CA LEU A 207 -8.19 10.26 -5.78
C LEU A 207 -6.80 10.84 -5.49
N THR A 208 -6.14 10.23 -4.52
CA THR A 208 -4.73 10.42 -4.16
C THR A 208 -3.88 9.25 -4.66
N ARG A 209 -4.46 8.05 -4.77
CA ARG A 209 -3.78 6.86 -5.28
C ARG A 209 -4.60 6.15 -6.36
N LEU A 210 -3.94 5.86 -7.48
CA LEU A 210 -4.51 5.08 -8.56
C LEU A 210 -3.49 4.07 -9.10
N ARG A 211 -3.84 2.79 -9.10
CA ARG A 211 -3.07 1.71 -9.73
C ARG A 211 -3.77 1.26 -11.01
N LEU A 212 -3.05 1.33 -12.14
CA LEU A 212 -3.47 0.86 -13.47
C LEU A 212 -2.46 -0.15 -14.05
N GLU A 213 -1.71 -0.82 -13.17
CA GLU A 213 -0.66 -1.76 -13.57
C GLU A 213 -1.21 -2.89 -14.44
N ASP A 214 -0.41 -3.27 -15.45
CA ASP A 214 -0.69 -4.43 -16.31
C ASP A 214 -2.11 -4.35 -16.93
N SER A 215 -2.46 -3.15 -17.40
CA SER A 215 -3.72 -2.84 -18.06
C SER A 215 -3.52 -2.38 -19.50
N HIS A 216 -4.60 -2.35 -20.28
CA HIS A 216 -4.58 -1.96 -21.69
C HIS A 216 -4.78 -0.45 -21.89
N VAL A 217 -4.37 0.35 -20.89
CA VAL A 217 -4.44 1.80 -20.92
C VAL A 217 -3.35 2.36 -21.83
N SER A 218 -3.71 3.35 -22.64
CA SER A 218 -2.85 4.08 -23.56
C SER A 218 -2.82 5.57 -23.24
N ASP A 219 -2.13 6.35 -24.08
CA ASP A 219 -2.08 7.81 -23.97
C ASP A 219 -3.47 8.47 -23.95
N ALA A 220 -4.46 7.88 -24.65
CA ALA A 220 -5.82 8.39 -24.66
C ALA A 220 -6.50 8.27 -23.29
N GLY A 221 -6.21 7.23 -22.52
CA GLY A 221 -6.72 7.04 -21.16
C GLY A 221 -6.17 8.08 -20.19
N LEU A 222 -4.88 8.42 -20.28
CA LEU A 222 -4.26 9.43 -19.41
C LEU A 222 -4.90 10.82 -19.52
N MET A 223 -5.44 11.17 -20.69
CA MET A 223 -6.18 12.43 -20.88
C MET A 223 -7.33 12.58 -19.86
N HIS A 224 -7.96 11.48 -19.47
CA HIS A 224 -9.06 11.49 -18.51
C HIS A 224 -8.61 11.70 -17.05
N LEU A 225 -7.33 11.47 -16.75
CA LEU A 225 -6.75 11.67 -15.42
C LEU A 225 -6.26 13.10 -15.18
N ALA A 226 -6.16 13.94 -16.22
CA ALA A 226 -5.57 15.30 -16.14
C ALA A 226 -6.23 16.26 -15.13
N LYS A 227 -7.43 15.93 -14.62
CA LYS A 227 -8.16 16.72 -13.60
C LYS A 227 -8.00 16.19 -12.17
N LEU A 228 -7.40 15.01 -11.98
CA LEU A 228 -7.22 14.37 -10.68
C LEU A 228 -6.02 14.96 -9.94
N ARG A 229 -6.04 16.27 -9.70
CA ARG A 229 -4.89 17.05 -9.20
C ARG A 229 -4.44 16.71 -7.78
N LYS A 230 -5.22 15.89 -7.06
CA LYS A 230 -4.85 15.35 -5.76
C LYS A 230 -4.06 14.04 -5.85
N LEU A 231 -3.86 13.49 -7.05
CA LEU A 231 -3.05 12.28 -7.21
C LEU A 231 -1.63 12.53 -6.68
N GLU A 232 -1.26 11.70 -5.72
CA GLU A 232 0.04 11.61 -5.06
C GLU A 232 0.78 10.36 -5.55
N SER A 233 0.07 9.27 -5.84
CA SER A 233 0.64 8.00 -6.33
C SER A 233 -0.08 7.52 -7.58
N LEU A 234 0.67 7.32 -8.66
CA LEU A 234 0.14 6.83 -9.93
C LEU A 234 1.03 5.70 -10.48
N TYR A 235 0.47 4.50 -10.58
CA TYR A 235 1.17 3.32 -11.08
C TYR A 235 0.63 2.96 -12.47
N LEU A 236 1.50 3.04 -13.47
CA LEU A 236 1.20 2.84 -14.89
C LEU A 236 2.10 1.78 -15.52
N ASN A 237 2.80 1.01 -14.70
CA ASN A 237 3.75 0.03 -15.20
C ASN A 237 3.06 -1.06 -16.02
N ARG A 238 3.75 -1.55 -17.06
CA ARG A 238 3.23 -2.54 -18.02
C ARG A 238 1.96 -2.09 -18.76
N THR A 239 1.87 -0.81 -19.09
CA THR A 239 0.80 -0.25 -19.93
C THR A 239 1.32 0.17 -21.31
N SER A 240 0.42 0.60 -22.21
CA SER A 240 0.78 1.04 -23.56
C SER A 240 1.11 2.54 -23.65
N ILE A 241 1.45 3.17 -22.53
CA ILE A 241 1.75 4.61 -22.45
C ILE A 241 3.07 4.94 -23.14
N SER A 242 3.08 6.07 -23.86
CA SER A 242 4.23 6.66 -24.54
C SER A 242 4.42 8.12 -24.12
N ASP A 243 5.39 8.80 -24.75
CA ASP A 243 5.68 10.21 -24.49
C ASP A 243 4.47 11.13 -24.70
N MET A 244 3.56 10.77 -25.60
CA MET A 244 2.34 11.53 -25.87
C MET A 244 1.39 11.57 -24.67
N GLY A 245 1.32 10.50 -23.89
CA GLY A 245 0.46 10.40 -22.71
C GLY A 245 0.95 11.26 -21.55
N LEU A 246 2.27 11.42 -21.39
CA LEU A 246 2.87 12.16 -20.27
C LEU A 246 2.56 13.66 -20.30
N ILE A 247 2.17 14.22 -21.45
CA ILE A 247 1.67 15.60 -21.57
C ILE A 247 0.49 15.83 -20.61
N HIS A 248 -0.33 14.81 -20.37
CA HIS A 248 -1.50 14.90 -19.50
C HIS A 248 -1.17 14.89 -18.00
N LEU A 249 0.05 14.48 -17.62
CA LEU A 249 0.48 14.41 -16.23
C LEU A 249 1.10 15.72 -15.71
N GLN A 250 1.50 16.65 -16.59
CA GLN A 250 2.18 17.90 -16.25
C GLN A 250 1.52 18.73 -15.14
N ARG A 251 0.19 18.60 -14.98
CA ARG A 251 -0.61 19.39 -14.01
C ARG A 251 -0.92 18.62 -12.72
N LEU A 252 -0.48 17.38 -12.59
CA LEU A 252 -0.63 16.56 -11.40
C LEU A 252 0.51 16.85 -10.42
N THR A 253 0.66 18.13 -10.05
CA THR A 253 1.80 18.61 -9.26
C THR A 253 1.85 18.08 -7.83
N SER A 254 0.81 17.38 -7.38
CA SER A 254 0.78 16.67 -6.11
C SER A 254 1.45 15.29 -6.17
N LEU A 255 1.82 14.81 -7.37
CA LEU A 255 2.46 13.51 -7.54
C LEU A 255 3.78 13.46 -6.77
N GLN A 256 3.87 12.44 -5.93
CA GLN A 256 5.05 12.04 -5.15
C GLN A 256 5.64 10.74 -5.69
N SER A 257 4.81 9.81 -6.16
CA SER A 257 5.23 8.53 -6.70
C SER A 257 4.63 8.28 -8.08
N LEU A 258 5.51 8.00 -9.05
CA LEU A 258 5.14 7.67 -10.42
C LEU A 258 5.89 6.42 -10.89
N ASP A 259 5.15 5.39 -11.29
CA ASP A 259 5.71 4.17 -11.88
C ASP A 259 5.36 4.10 -13.37
N LEU A 260 6.38 4.16 -14.22
CA LEU A 260 6.31 4.07 -15.68
C LEU A 260 7.09 2.85 -16.20
N SER A 261 7.40 1.89 -15.34
CA SER A 261 8.20 0.73 -15.71
C SER A 261 7.52 -0.09 -16.81
N ASP A 262 8.29 -0.68 -17.74
CA ASP A 262 7.79 -1.48 -18.86
C ASP A 262 6.77 -0.73 -19.76
N THR A 263 6.90 0.60 -19.88
CA THR A 263 6.11 1.42 -20.82
C THR A 263 6.95 1.81 -22.04
N LYS A 264 6.34 2.50 -23.02
CA LYS A 264 7.00 2.97 -24.24
C LYS A 264 7.61 4.36 -24.11
N VAL A 265 7.76 4.86 -22.88
CA VAL A 265 8.34 6.18 -22.60
C VAL A 265 9.81 6.23 -23.01
N THR A 266 10.21 7.36 -23.59
CA THR A 266 11.56 7.69 -24.01
C THR A 266 12.02 9.01 -23.36
N ASP A 267 13.20 9.49 -23.77
CA ASP A 267 13.75 10.76 -23.29
C ASP A 267 12.81 11.96 -23.53
N ASP A 268 12.06 11.97 -24.64
CA ASP A 268 11.14 13.06 -24.99
C ASP A 268 9.96 13.16 -24.03
N GLY A 269 9.51 12.03 -23.49
CA GLY A 269 8.43 11.96 -22.51
C GLY A 269 8.83 12.54 -21.15
N LEU A 270 10.08 12.33 -20.72
CA LEU A 270 10.55 12.86 -19.43
C LEU A 270 10.57 14.38 -19.37
N LEU A 271 10.70 15.07 -20.51
CA LEU A 271 10.59 16.53 -20.59
C LEU A 271 9.26 17.04 -20.01
N GLN A 272 8.20 16.23 -20.07
CA GLN A 272 6.87 16.56 -19.57
C GLN A 272 6.77 16.48 -18.03
N LEU A 273 7.71 15.83 -17.35
CA LEU A 273 7.64 15.60 -15.90
C LEU A 273 8.33 16.71 -15.09
N ASN A 274 8.99 17.68 -15.74
CA ASN A 274 9.78 18.71 -15.07
C ASN A 274 8.99 19.65 -14.13
N GLN A 275 7.65 19.66 -14.21
CA GLN A 275 6.77 20.44 -13.33
C GLN A 275 6.34 19.69 -12.07
N LEU A 276 6.65 18.40 -11.95
CA LEU A 276 6.26 17.57 -10.81
C LEU A 276 7.20 17.77 -9.62
N GLN A 277 7.24 18.99 -9.08
CA GLN A 277 8.21 19.42 -8.07
C GLN A 277 8.14 18.65 -6.74
N ASN A 278 7.02 17.95 -6.49
CA ASN A 278 6.84 17.09 -5.32
C ASN A 278 7.19 15.63 -5.58
N LEU A 279 7.69 15.28 -6.78
CA LEU A 279 8.01 13.90 -7.12
C LEU A 279 9.20 13.42 -6.31
N GLU A 280 8.99 12.38 -5.50
CA GLU A 280 9.95 11.76 -4.61
C GLU A 280 10.45 10.42 -5.15
N SER A 281 9.58 9.68 -5.85
CA SER A 281 9.85 8.35 -6.39
C SER A 281 9.47 8.28 -7.87
N LEU A 282 10.45 7.92 -8.70
CA LEU A 282 10.26 7.68 -10.14
C LEU A 282 10.85 6.33 -10.53
N LYS A 283 9.99 5.46 -11.09
CA LYS A 283 10.40 4.15 -11.60
C LYS A 283 10.26 4.10 -13.11
N LEU A 284 11.34 3.71 -13.78
CA LEU A 284 11.53 3.73 -15.24
C LEU A 284 12.15 2.42 -15.75
N SER A 285 12.09 1.34 -14.97
CA SER A 285 12.66 0.04 -15.35
C SER A 285 12.08 -0.44 -16.67
N GLY A 286 12.89 -1.04 -17.55
CA GLY A 286 12.43 -1.56 -18.84
C GLY A 286 11.95 -0.49 -19.85
N THR A 287 12.10 0.81 -19.57
CA THR A 287 11.79 1.88 -20.54
C THR A 287 12.93 2.16 -21.51
N ASN A 288 12.68 2.99 -22.52
CA ASN A 288 13.69 3.45 -23.48
C ASN A 288 14.38 4.76 -23.06
N VAL A 289 14.26 5.17 -21.79
CA VAL A 289 14.91 6.35 -21.25
C VAL A 289 16.43 6.14 -21.16
N SER A 290 17.17 7.17 -21.53
CA SER A 290 18.62 7.29 -21.40
C SER A 290 18.99 8.48 -20.51
N GLY A 291 20.29 8.79 -20.40
CA GLY A 291 20.72 9.99 -19.68
C GLY A 291 20.22 11.31 -20.26
N ILE A 292 19.84 11.34 -21.54
CA ILE A 292 19.31 12.55 -22.18
C ILE A 292 18.00 12.96 -21.48
N GLY A 293 17.07 12.01 -21.29
CA GLY A 293 15.81 12.27 -20.61
C GLY A 293 16.01 12.65 -19.15
N LEU A 294 16.94 12.00 -18.45
CA LEU A 294 17.23 12.30 -17.03
C LEU A 294 17.72 13.73 -16.81
N SER A 295 18.44 14.33 -17.76
CA SER A 295 18.92 15.71 -17.65
C SER A 295 17.78 16.73 -17.49
N SER A 296 16.57 16.36 -17.91
CA SER A 296 15.36 17.18 -17.73
C SER A 296 14.82 17.18 -16.29
N LEU A 297 15.21 16.21 -15.48
CA LEU A 297 14.74 15.98 -14.12
C LEU A 297 15.58 16.71 -13.06
N LYS A 298 16.67 17.38 -13.42
CA LYS A 298 17.57 18.09 -12.49
C LYS A 298 16.93 19.14 -11.58
N LYS A 299 15.71 19.58 -11.93
CA LYS A 299 14.94 20.55 -11.13
C LYS A 299 14.04 19.87 -10.08
N LEU A 300 13.88 18.55 -10.13
CA LEU A 300 13.05 17.79 -9.20
C LEU A 300 13.83 17.57 -7.89
N SER A 301 13.94 18.63 -7.08
CA SER A 301 14.76 18.63 -5.86
C SER A 301 14.24 17.72 -4.74
N MET A 302 13.04 17.17 -4.90
CA MET A 302 12.44 16.20 -3.96
C MET A 302 12.69 14.75 -4.39
N LEU A 303 13.25 14.51 -5.60
CA LEU A 303 13.44 13.16 -6.13
C LEU A 303 14.51 12.42 -5.33
N GLN A 304 14.09 11.42 -4.56
CA GLN A 304 14.92 10.64 -3.66
C GLN A 304 15.14 9.21 -4.17
N TYR A 305 14.12 8.64 -4.81
CA TYR A 305 14.11 7.25 -5.25
C TYR A 305 14.00 7.16 -6.78
N LEU A 306 15.05 6.63 -7.42
CA LEU A 306 15.10 6.42 -8.88
C LEU A 306 15.43 4.97 -9.19
N VAL A 307 14.55 4.32 -9.97
CA VAL A 307 14.73 2.93 -10.42
C VAL A 307 14.77 2.90 -11.94
N MET A 308 15.81 2.27 -12.50
CA MET A 308 16.06 2.20 -13.93
C MET A 308 16.58 0.82 -14.36
N ASP A 309 16.10 -0.23 -13.71
CA ASP A 309 16.55 -1.60 -13.98
C ASP A 309 16.27 -1.98 -15.43
N TYR A 310 17.18 -2.74 -16.03
CA TYR A 310 17.05 -3.25 -17.40
C TYR A 310 16.70 -2.16 -18.44
N SER A 311 17.13 -0.92 -18.19
CA SER A 311 16.94 0.23 -19.09
C SER A 311 18.13 0.43 -20.03
N LYS A 312 18.06 1.45 -20.90
CA LYS A 312 19.14 1.86 -21.81
C LYS A 312 20.22 2.73 -21.15
N LEU A 313 20.22 2.86 -19.83
CA LEU A 313 21.22 3.65 -19.13
C LEU A 313 22.62 3.03 -19.27
N ASN A 314 23.60 3.89 -19.57
CA ASN A 314 25.02 3.56 -19.73
C ASN A 314 25.88 4.60 -19.00
N ASP A 315 27.21 4.45 -19.09
CA ASP A 315 28.18 5.33 -18.40
C ASP A 315 27.97 6.82 -18.68
N HIS A 316 27.72 7.19 -19.94
CA HIS A 316 27.45 8.60 -20.30
C HIS A 316 26.16 9.10 -19.65
N GLY A 317 25.17 8.23 -19.47
CA GLY A 317 23.93 8.59 -18.82
C GLY A 317 24.08 8.91 -17.33
N LEU A 318 25.10 8.38 -16.65
CA LEU A 318 25.37 8.69 -15.25
C LEU A 318 25.81 10.14 -15.03
N ILE A 319 26.27 10.86 -16.06
CA ILE A 319 26.50 12.31 -15.99
C ILE A 319 25.21 13.05 -15.61
N ALA A 320 24.07 12.65 -16.16
CA ALA A 320 22.79 13.26 -15.84
C ALA A 320 22.28 12.82 -14.46
N VAL A 321 22.52 11.57 -14.07
CA VAL A 321 22.20 11.08 -12.71
C VAL A 321 22.97 11.87 -11.65
N ALA A 322 24.21 12.26 -11.93
CA ALA A 322 25.02 13.11 -11.05
C ALA A 322 24.40 14.50 -10.80
N GLU A 323 23.49 14.98 -11.64
CA GLU A 323 22.77 16.24 -11.38
C GLU A 323 21.61 16.07 -10.38
N LEU A 324 21.20 14.83 -10.07
CA LEU A 324 20.09 14.50 -9.17
C LEU A 324 20.58 14.38 -7.71
N GLN A 325 21.08 15.48 -7.17
CA GLN A 325 21.76 15.55 -5.88
C GLN A 325 20.87 15.21 -4.65
N SER A 326 19.55 15.15 -4.84
CA SER A 326 18.59 14.76 -3.81
C SER A 326 18.42 13.24 -3.66
N LEU A 327 19.01 12.44 -4.55
CA LEU A 327 18.85 10.98 -4.52
C LEU A 327 19.39 10.38 -3.22
N ASP A 328 18.56 9.56 -2.60
CA ASP A 328 18.92 8.69 -1.48
C ASP A 328 19.01 7.22 -1.90
N SER A 329 18.36 6.85 -3.01
CA SER A 329 18.27 5.48 -3.49
C SER A 329 18.28 5.44 -5.01
N LEU A 330 19.21 4.67 -5.56
CA LEU A 330 19.45 4.54 -6.98
C LEU A 330 19.59 3.06 -7.35
N VAL A 331 18.67 2.57 -8.19
CA VAL A 331 18.60 1.16 -8.57
C VAL A 331 18.82 1.04 -10.09
N LEU A 332 19.90 0.37 -10.48
CA LEU A 332 20.43 0.32 -11.85
C LEU A 332 20.72 -1.11 -12.30
N SER A 333 19.99 -2.08 -11.77
CA SER A 333 20.24 -3.51 -12.01
C SER A 333 20.13 -3.85 -13.50
N GLY A 334 21.06 -4.67 -14.00
CA GLY A 334 21.05 -5.15 -15.39
C GLY A 334 21.21 -4.07 -16.46
N THR A 335 21.76 -2.91 -16.11
CA THR A 335 22.06 -1.81 -17.07
C THR A 335 23.45 -1.96 -17.72
N GLN A 336 23.76 -1.12 -18.70
CA GLN A 336 25.03 -1.15 -19.45
C GLN A 336 26.15 -0.35 -18.77
N ILE A 337 26.13 -0.26 -17.44
CA ILE A 337 27.10 0.50 -16.66
C ILE A 337 28.39 -0.30 -16.46
N THR A 338 29.52 0.38 -16.58
CA THR A 338 30.88 -0.12 -16.38
C THR A 338 31.64 0.75 -15.38
N ASP A 339 32.87 0.35 -15.05
CA ASP A 339 33.74 1.08 -14.12
C ASP A 339 33.91 2.57 -14.48
N GLN A 340 33.90 2.89 -15.78
CA GLN A 340 34.07 4.27 -16.25
C GLN A 340 32.90 5.18 -15.85
N GLY A 341 31.68 4.63 -15.75
CA GLY A 341 30.51 5.41 -15.38
C GLY A 341 30.48 5.78 -13.90
N LEU A 342 31.02 4.94 -13.01
CA LEU A 342 30.92 5.14 -11.56
C LEU A 342 31.63 6.40 -11.06
N VAL A 343 32.59 6.94 -11.82
CA VAL A 343 33.23 8.22 -11.48
C VAL A 343 32.21 9.34 -11.28
N HIS A 344 31.09 9.31 -12.01
CA HIS A 344 30.04 10.33 -11.96
C HIS A 344 29.16 10.23 -10.71
N LEU A 345 29.14 9.09 -10.02
CA LEU A 345 28.34 8.92 -8.79
C LEU A 345 29.08 9.36 -7.53
N SER A 346 30.37 9.70 -7.63
CA SER A 346 31.23 10.01 -6.48
C SER A 346 30.76 11.19 -5.63
N ASP A 347 30.03 12.14 -6.22
CA ASP A 347 29.51 13.33 -5.54
C ASP A 347 28.09 13.16 -4.97
N LEU A 348 27.41 12.03 -5.22
CA LEU A 348 26.07 11.74 -4.68
C LEU A 348 26.14 11.30 -3.21
N THR A 349 26.70 12.16 -2.37
CA THR A 349 26.99 11.89 -0.95
C THR A 349 25.75 11.68 -0.08
N ASN A 350 24.56 12.06 -0.58
CA ASN A 350 23.27 11.78 0.05
C ASN A 350 22.79 10.33 -0.15
N LEU A 351 23.41 9.59 -1.08
CA LEU A 351 23.00 8.25 -1.43
C LEU A 351 23.19 7.30 -0.24
N LYS A 352 22.11 6.61 0.11
CA LYS A 352 22.05 5.59 1.15
C LYS A 352 21.97 4.19 0.54
N LYS A 353 21.38 4.06 -0.64
CA LYS A 353 21.06 2.77 -1.26
C LYS A 353 21.51 2.80 -2.72
N LEU A 354 22.36 1.86 -3.11
CA LEU A 354 22.87 1.73 -4.48
C LEU A 354 22.78 0.28 -4.94
N ASP A 355 21.99 0.05 -5.98
CA ASP A 355 21.90 -1.26 -6.63
C ASP A 355 22.61 -1.24 -8.00
N LEU A 356 23.63 -2.06 -8.13
CA LEU A 356 24.44 -2.28 -9.34
C LEU A 356 24.43 -3.76 -9.74
N GLN A 357 23.44 -4.54 -9.31
CA GLN A 357 23.32 -5.95 -9.63
C GLN A 357 23.41 -6.19 -11.15
N GLU A 358 24.07 -7.28 -11.54
CA GLU A 358 24.16 -7.73 -12.95
C GLU A 358 24.72 -6.69 -13.92
N THR A 359 25.49 -5.71 -13.42
CA THR A 359 26.23 -4.75 -14.24
C THR A 359 27.65 -5.23 -14.56
N SER A 360 28.37 -4.48 -15.39
CA SER A 360 29.73 -4.80 -15.81
C SER A 360 30.83 -4.25 -14.88
N ILE A 361 30.48 -3.91 -13.64
CA ILE A 361 31.41 -3.38 -12.63
C ILE A 361 32.44 -4.43 -12.20
N SER A 362 33.68 -3.99 -12.06
CA SER A 362 34.84 -4.73 -11.56
C SER A 362 35.50 -3.98 -10.39
N ASP A 363 36.58 -4.55 -9.85
CA ASP A 363 37.35 -3.93 -8.76
C ASP A 363 37.78 -2.49 -9.07
N ALA A 364 38.06 -2.19 -10.35
CA ALA A 364 38.47 -0.87 -10.79
C ALA A 364 37.37 0.21 -10.61
N GLY A 365 36.09 -0.17 -10.67
CA GLY A 365 34.97 0.75 -10.49
C GLY A 365 34.73 1.12 -9.02
N LEU A 366 34.97 0.20 -8.08
CA LEU A 366 34.68 0.42 -6.65
C LEU A 366 35.49 1.55 -6.03
N VAL A 367 36.66 1.90 -6.60
CA VAL A 367 37.45 3.04 -6.11
C VAL A 367 36.63 4.33 -6.09
N HIS A 368 35.71 4.51 -7.06
CA HIS A 368 34.89 5.70 -7.20
C HIS A 368 33.75 5.80 -6.16
N LEU A 369 33.39 4.69 -5.53
CA LEU A 369 32.35 4.65 -4.49
C LEU A 369 32.92 4.84 -3.08
N SER A 370 34.24 4.81 -2.91
CA SER A 370 34.90 4.83 -1.59
C SER A 370 34.61 6.08 -0.74
N HIS A 371 34.17 7.18 -1.37
CA HIS A 371 33.78 8.42 -0.70
C HIS A 371 32.31 8.47 -0.28
N LEU A 372 31.47 7.53 -0.72
CA LEU A 372 30.06 7.44 -0.36
C LEU A 372 29.89 6.80 1.03
N THR A 373 30.55 7.37 2.04
CA THR A 373 30.58 6.81 3.41
C THR A 373 29.22 6.85 4.12
N GLY A 374 28.24 7.56 3.56
CA GLY A 374 26.83 7.56 4.01
C GLY A 374 26.01 6.37 3.51
N LEU A 375 26.55 5.57 2.59
CA LEU A 375 25.84 4.43 2.02
C LEU A 375 25.57 3.37 3.09
N LYS A 376 24.32 2.92 3.16
CA LYS A 376 23.82 1.87 4.04
C LYS A 376 23.68 0.55 3.31
N GLU A 377 23.34 0.58 2.02
CA GLU A 377 23.01 -0.62 1.27
C GLU A 377 23.68 -0.59 -0.10
N LEU A 378 24.47 -1.62 -0.40
CA LEU A 378 25.20 -1.77 -1.65
C LEU A 378 24.96 -3.16 -2.23
N ASN A 379 24.27 -3.24 -3.37
CA ASN A 379 24.05 -4.49 -4.08
C ASN A 379 25.04 -4.61 -5.26
N LEU A 380 25.93 -5.61 -5.19
CA LEU A 380 26.92 -5.95 -6.21
C LEU A 380 26.73 -7.39 -6.73
N ILE A 381 25.52 -7.95 -6.57
CA ILE A 381 25.23 -9.32 -6.97
C ILE A 381 25.51 -9.52 -8.46
N GLY A 382 26.20 -10.60 -8.83
CA GLY A 382 26.47 -10.94 -10.22
C GLY A 382 27.42 -9.99 -10.95
N THR A 383 28.14 -9.13 -10.23
CA THR A 383 29.21 -8.28 -10.79
C THR A 383 30.55 -9.02 -10.83
N ARG A 384 31.59 -8.37 -11.37
CA ARG A 384 32.95 -8.94 -11.54
C ARG A 384 33.89 -8.61 -10.37
N ILE A 385 33.33 -8.36 -9.19
CA ILE A 385 34.10 -8.03 -7.98
C ILE A 385 34.87 -9.25 -7.47
N THR A 386 36.11 -8.99 -7.03
CA THR A 386 37.01 -9.94 -6.39
C THR A 386 37.47 -9.40 -5.03
N ASP A 387 38.36 -10.15 -4.36
CA ASP A 387 38.97 -9.72 -3.09
C ASP A 387 39.65 -8.35 -3.19
N ALA A 388 40.23 -8.03 -4.36
CA ALA A 388 40.95 -6.78 -4.57
C ALA A 388 40.04 -5.54 -4.53
N GLY A 389 38.78 -5.66 -4.96
CA GLY A 389 37.82 -4.55 -4.95
C GLY A 389 37.34 -4.17 -3.56
N LEU A 390 37.24 -5.15 -2.63
CA LEU A 390 36.71 -4.92 -1.28
C LEU A 390 37.55 -3.96 -0.44
N VAL A 391 38.83 -3.75 -0.79
CA VAL A 391 39.69 -2.75 -0.12
C VAL A 391 39.07 -1.35 -0.16
N HIS A 392 38.35 -1.03 -1.23
CA HIS A 392 37.73 0.28 -1.44
C HIS A 392 36.47 0.50 -0.58
N LEU A 393 35.87 -0.57 -0.06
CA LEU A 393 34.70 -0.49 0.81
C LEU A 393 35.07 -0.35 2.30
N SER A 394 36.34 -0.55 2.66
CA SER A 394 36.80 -0.64 4.06
C SER A 394 36.53 0.60 4.92
N GLY A 395 36.27 1.76 4.30
CA GLY A 395 35.89 3.01 4.97
C GLY A 395 34.39 3.25 5.11
N MET A 396 33.54 2.39 4.55
CA MET A 396 32.07 2.56 4.51
C MET A 396 31.44 2.03 5.80
N THR A 397 31.83 2.57 6.96
CA THR A 397 31.46 2.03 8.29
C THR A 397 29.97 2.10 8.61
N ASN A 398 29.19 2.85 7.83
CA ASN A 398 27.73 2.92 7.91
C ASN A 398 27.01 1.87 7.05
N LEU A 399 27.74 1.06 6.29
CA LEU A 399 27.16 0.03 5.45
C LEU A 399 26.53 -1.07 6.33
N GLU A 400 25.24 -1.28 6.15
CA GLU A 400 24.37 -2.22 6.88
C GLU A 400 24.13 -3.48 6.05
N GLU A 401 23.96 -3.34 4.73
CA GLU A 401 23.71 -4.45 3.81
C GLU A 401 24.68 -4.44 2.62
N LEU A 402 25.31 -5.59 2.35
CA LEU A 402 26.23 -5.78 1.22
C LEU A 402 25.92 -7.09 0.46
N GLY A 403 25.59 -6.95 -0.82
CA GLY A 403 25.28 -8.08 -1.71
C GLY A 403 26.48 -8.50 -2.54
N LEU A 404 27.09 -9.65 -2.24
CA LEU A 404 28.21 -10.24 -2.98
C LEU A 404 27.86 -11.61 -3.58
N ASN A 405 26.57 -11.94 -3.69
CA ASN A 405 26.17 -13.21 -4.30
C ASN A 405 26.69 -13.27 -5.75
N LYS A 406 27.11 -14.46 -6.20
CA LYS A 406 27.60 -14.69 -7.56
C LYS A 406 28.79 -13.80 -7.95
N THR A 407 29.66 -13.46 -6.99
CA THR A 407 30.93 -12.75 -7.23
C THR A 407 32.13 -13.69 -7.07
N ALA A 408 33.34 -13.23 -7.41
CA ALA A 408 34.55 -14.03 -7.26
C ALA A 408 35.27 -13.82 -5.91
N VAL A 409 34.63 -13.13 -4.96
CA VAL A 409 35.14 -12.87 -3.60
C VAL A 409 35.33 -14.19 -2.84
N SER A 410 36.46 -14.30 -2.14
CA SER A 410 36.86 -15.42 -1.31
C SER A 410 37.03 -15.00 0.16
N ASP A 411 37.38 -15.97 1.02
CA ASP A 411 37.77 -15.71 2.41
C ASP A 411 38.83 -14.61 2.57
N ALA A 412 39.72 -14.44 1.58
CA ALA A 412 40.79 -13.45 1.65
C ALA A 412 40.26 -12.01 1.61
N GLY A 413 39.19 -11.74 0.84
CA GLY A 413 38.60 -10.41 0.74
C GLY A 413 37.88 -9.96 2.01
N LEU A 414 37.41 -10.90 2.84
CA LEU A 414 36.68 -10.59 4.07
C LEU A 414 37.48 -9.76 5.09
N ILE A 415 38.82 -9.79 5.01
CA ILE A 415 39.68 -8.95 5.86
C ILE A 415 39.38 -7.45 5.70
N HIS A 416 38.95 -7.04 4.50
CA HIS A 416 38.62 -5.64 4.21
C HIS A 416 37.28 -5.21 4.79
N LEU A 417 36.41 -6.16 5.13
CA LEU A 417 35.07 -5.89 5.68
C LEU A 417 35.06 -5.79 7.22
N GLN A 418 36.13 -6.20 7.90
CA GLN A 418 36.18 -6.26 9.38
C GLN A 418 35.93 -4.93 10.09
N LYS A 419 36.08 -3.79 9.38
CA LYS A 419 35.83 -2.45 9.91
C LYS A 419 34.39 -1.95 9.68
N LEU A 420 33.57 -2.68 8.94
CA LEU A 420 32.18 -2.32 8.66
C LEU A 420 31.30 -2.68 9.85
N THR A 421 31.47 -1.95 10.95
CA THR A 421 30.85 -2.25 12.25
C THR A 421 29.32 -2.18 12.25
N SER A 422 28.73 -1.54 11.25
CA SER A 422 27.27 -1.48 11.06
C SER A 422 26.71 -2.61 10.21
N LEU A 423 27.57 -3.43 9.58
CA LEU A 423 27.15 -4.48 8.67
C LEU A 423 26.36 -5.55 9.43
N THR A 424 25.15 -5.86 8.97
CA THR A 424 24.28 -6.90 9.54
C THR A 424 23.91 -7.96 8.52
N ASN A 425 23.84 -7.60 7.25
CA ASN A 425 23.37 -8.49 6.17
C ASN A 425 24.47 -8.60 5.11
N LEU A 426 25.01 -9.80 4.93
CA LEU A 426 25.99 -10.10 3.89
C LEU A 426 25.51 -11.24 3.00
N GLY A 427 25.25 -10.94 1.73
CA GLY A 427 24.95 -11.94 0.71
C GLY A 427 26.23 -12.55 0.15
N ILE A 428 26.48 -13.84 0.40
CA ILE A 428 27.69 -14.56 -0.07
C ILE A 428 27.38 -15.80 -0.91
N LYS A 429 26.11 -16.02 -1.27
CA LYS A 429 25.69 -17.21 -2.01
C LYS A 429 26.35 -17.26 -3.38
N GLU A 430 26.82 -18.44 -3.77
CA GLU A 430 27.53 -18.63 -5.05
C GLU A 430 28.79 -17.74 -5.18
N SER A 431 29.38 -17.31 -4.06
CA SER A 431 30.74 -16.75 -4.00
C SER A 431 31.78 -17.84 -3.69
N LYS A 432 33.04 -17.45 -3.51
CA LYS A 432 34.11 -18.35 -3.03
C LYS A 432 34.35 -18.25 -1.52
N ILE A 433 33.48 -17.56 -0.78
CA ILE A 433 33.52 -17.48 0.67
C ILE A 433 33.07 -18.82 1.25
N THR A 434 33.88 -19.39 2.12
CA THR A 434 33.58 -20.63 2.82
C THR A 434 32.86 -20.35 4.14
N PRO A 435 32.12 -21.34 4.70
CA PRO A 435 31.56 -21.21 6.04
C PRO A 435 32.61 -20.84 7.10
N ALA A 436 33.83 -21.37 6.99
CA ALA A 436 34.92 -21.05 7.91
C ALA A 436 35.43 -19.60 7.76
N GLY A 437 35.50 -19.08 6.53
CA GLY A 437 35.78 -17.67 6.26
C GLY A 437 34.73 -16.75 6.87
N PHE A 438 33.45 -17.10 6.68
CA PHE A 438 32.33 -16.34 7.23
C PHE A 438 32.34 -16.35 8.77
N THR A 439 32.57 -17.50 9.41
CA THR A 439 32.71 -17.57 10.88
C THR A 439 33.85 -16.68 11.38
N ARG A 440 35.00 -16.63 10.70
CA ARG A 440 36.11 -15.73 11.06
C ARG A 440 35.73 -14.25 10.92
N LEU A 441 34.89 -13.88 9.96
CA LEU A 441 34.35 -12.53 9.87
C LEU A 441 33.46 -12.21 11.07
N GLN A 442 32.61 -13.16 11.48
CA GLN A 442 31.69 -13.00 12.62
C GLN A 442 32.43 -12.81 13.96
N GLU A 443 33.67 -13.30 14.10
CA GLU A 443 34.51 -12.99 15.27
C GLU A 443 34.78 -11.48 15.41
N SER A 444 34.88 -10.76 14.28
CA SER A 444 35.03 -9.30 14.25
C SER A 444 33.69 -8.56 14.19
N LEU A 445 32.69 -9.15 13.54
CA LEU A 445 31.37 -8.58 13.30
C LEU A 445 30.26 -9.55 13.75
N PRO A 446 29.99 -9.66 15.06
CA PRO A 446 29.11 -10.71 15.61
C PRO A 446 27.63 -10.59 15.23
N ARG A 447 27.22 -9.45 14.64
CA ARG A 447 25.84 -9.20 14.20
C ARG A 447 25.61 -9.53 12.72
N VAL A 448 26.66 -9.87 11.97
CA VAL A 448 26.54 -10.21 10.54
C VAL A 448 25.87 -11.58 10.39
N THR A 449 24.85 -11.59 9.55
CA THR A 449 24.09 -12.78 9.14
C THR A 449 24.22 -13.02 7.65
N GLU A 450 24.15 -14.29 7.25
CA GLU A 450 24.07 -14.67 5.84
C GLU A 450 22.63 -14.41 5.35
N ALA A 451 22.38 -13.16 5.00
CA ALA A 451 21.11 -12.70 4.48
C ALA A 451 21.37 -11.54 3.52
N PHE A 452 20.60 -11.50 2.44
CA PHE A 452 20.48 -10.32 1.59
C PHE A 452 19.09 -10.33 0.98
N LYS A 453 18.28 -9.31 1.28
CA LYS A 453 16.94 -9.17 0.74
C LYS A 453 17.03 -8.36 -0.56
N ILE A 454 16.37 -8.83 -1.61
CA ILE A 454 16.16 -8.03 -2.83
C ILE A 454 14.93 -7.16 -2.58
N TRP A 455 14.96 -5.94 -3.11
CA TRP A 455 14.01 -4.84 -2.89
C TRP A 455 12.65 -5.06 -3.56
#